data_AF-A0A821ECU8-F1
#
_entry.id   AF-A0A821ECU8-F1
#
_cell.length_a   1.000
_cell.length_b   1.000
_cell.length_c   1.000
_cell.angle_alpha   90.00
_cell.angle_beta   90.00
_cell.angle_gamma   90.00
#
_symmetry.space_group_name_H-M   'P 1'
#
loop_
_entity.id
_entity.type
_entity.pdbx_description
1 polymer ?
#
loop_
_entity_poly.entity_id
_entity_poly.type
_entity_poly.pdbx_seq_one_letter_code
_entity_poly.pdbx_strand_id
1 'polypeptide(L)'
;GAMVLADGGVVCIDEFDKMREDDRVAIHEAMEQQTISIAKAGITTTLNSRCSILAAANSIYGRWDDLKGDDNLDFMPTILSRFDMIFIIKDEHDEKRDTTLAKHVIKIHMNILNTDDNIGDMSIQKLKKYIAYCRSKCGPRLSESGSEKLRNQYVVMRNGTSIYEREIGKKTAIPITIRQLEALIRIAESLAKMRLSPFADETDVDEALRLFHVSTLSSAGSGNLAGIEGFTTREDQLEIAHIEKQIRRRFVIGSQVSEHAIVQDFIQQVK
;
A
#
# COMPACT_ATOMS: atom_id res chain seq x y z
N GLY A 1 6.14 17.99 18.28
CA GLY A 1 5.09 18.68 19.07
C GLY A 1 3.72 18.03 18.90
N ALA A 2 3.14 18.12 17.70
CA ALA A 2 1.79 17.59 17.41
C ALA A 2 1.62 16.09 17.76
N MET A 3 2.65 15.28 17.57
CA MET A 3 2.62 13.85 17.88
C MET A 3 2.42 13.53 19.37
N VAL A 4 2.95 14.36 20.27
CA VAL A 4 2.78 14.19 21.72
C VAL A 4 1.35 14.56 22.13
N LEU A 5 0.78 15.59 21.50
CA LEU A 5 -0.62 16.00 21.76
C LEU A 5 -1.62 14.95 21.25
N ALA A 6 -1.23 14.18 20.24
CA ALA A 6 -2.06 13.16 19.60
C ALA A 6 -1.86 11.75 20.20
N ASP A 7 -1.43 11.62 21.47
CA ASP A 7 -1.30 10.31 22.12
C ASP A 7 -2.66 9.57 22.11
N GLY A 8 -2.70 8.39 21.50
CA GLY A 8 -3.92 7.60 21.25
C GLY A 8 -4.78 8.09 20.07
N GLY A 9 -4.38 9.16 19.39
CA GLY A 9 -5.04 9.75 18.23
C GLY A 9 -4.42 9.37 16.89
N VAL A 10 -4.73 10.17 15.88
CA VAL A 10 -4.18 10.05 14.52
C VAL A 10 -3.59 11.40 14.12
N VAL A 11 -2.42 11.37 13.49
CA VAL A 11 -1.74 12.54 12.92
C VAL A 11 -1.72 12.38 11.42
N CYS A 12 -2.27 13.35 10.70
CA CYS A 12 -2.18 13.41 9.25
C CYS A 12 -1.09 14.41 8.85
N ILE A 13 -0.16 13.98 8.00
CA ILE A 13 0.93 14.79 7.48
C ILE A 13 0.79 14.83 5.97
N ASP A 14 0.73 16.03 5.42
CA ASP A 14 0.84 16.26 3.98
C ASP A 14 2.26 16.72 3.64
N GLU A 15 2.68 16.52 2.40
CA GLU A 15 4.03 16.82 1.91
C GLU A 15 5.13 16.22 2.79
N PHE A 16 4.99 14.94 3.14
CA PHE A 16 5.94 14.22 4.00
C PHE A 16 7.38 14.23 3.43
N ASP A 17 7.53 14.38 2.11
CA ASP A 17 8.81 14.56 1.41
C ASP A 17 9.52 15.88 1.75
N LYS A 18 8.76 16.96 2.04
CA LYS A 18 9.31 18.31 2.28
C LYS A 18 9.65 18.61 3.74
N MET A 19 9.63 17.61 4.61
CA MET A 19 9.97 17.81 6.02
C MET A 19 11.46 18.07 6.24
N ARG A 20 11.76 18.91 7.25
CA ARG A 20 13.13 19.20 7.69
C ARG A 20 13.79 17.94 8.23
N GLU A 21 15.12 17.87 8.10
CA GLU A 21 15.89 16.69 8.52
C GLU A 21 15.77 16.42 10.04
N ASP A 22 15.79 17.47 10.87
CA ASP A 22 15.59 17.35 12.33
C ASP A 22 14.21 16.73 12.67
N ASP A 23 13.16 17.15 11.97
CA ASP A 23 11.80 16.63 12.17
C ASP A 23 11.69 15.17 11.70
N ARG A 24 12.42 14.80 10.63
CA ARG A 24 12.51 13.44 10.11
C ARG A 24 13.13 12.49 11.16
N VAL A 25 14.20 12.90 11.84
CA VAL A 25 14.84 12.12 12.91
C VAL A 25 13.88 11.92 14.09
N ALA A 26 13.16 12.97 14.49
CA ALA A 26 12.17 12.86 15.58
C ALA A 26 11.00 11.92 15.23
N ILE A 27 10.55 11.92 13.98
CA ILE A 27 9.50 11.00 13.50
C ILE A 27 10.00 9.56 13.44
N HIS A 28 11.26 9.35 13.04
CA HIS A 28 11.89 8.04 13.10
C HIS A 28 11.89 7.45 14.50
N GLU A 29 12.27 8.24 15.50
CA GLU A 29 12.23 7.85 16.91
C GLU A 29 10.80 7.55 17.35
N ALA A 30 9.87 8.47 17.05
CA ALA A 30 8.47 8.35 17.45
C ALA A 30 7.77 7.13 16.84
N MET A 31 8.04 6.80 15.56
CA MET A 31 7.46 5.63 14.89
C MET A 31 8.08 4.31 15.35
N GLU A 32 9.34 4.33 15.81
CA GLU A 32 10.02 3.12 16.26
C GLU A 32 9.74 2.81 17.73
N GLN A 33 9.84 3.81 18.60
CA GLN A 33 9.80 3.64 20.05
C GLN A 33 8.47 4.11 20.65
N GLN A 34 7.58 4.74 19.87
CA GLN A 34 6.34 5.36 20.35
C GLN A 34 6.57 6.38 21.47
N THR A 35 7.77 6.94 21.55
CA THR A 35 8.20 7.95 22.51
C THR A 35 9.11 8.95 21.81
N ILE A 36 9.17 10.17 22.35
CA ILE A 36 10.04 11.24 21.88
C ILE A 36 10.86 11.71 23.07
N SER A 37 12.18 11.59 22.97
CA SER A 37 13.11 12.13 23.96
C SER A 37 13.45 13.58 23.64
N ILE A 38 13.34 14.45 24.64
CA ILE A 38 13.69 15.86 24.53
C ILE A 38 14.76 16.16 25.56
N ALA A 39 15.95 16.53 25.08
CA ALA A 39 17.05 17.03 25.89
C ALA A 39 17.36 18.48 25.48
N LYS A 40 16.70 19.45 26.12
CA LYS A 40 16.87 20.88 25.81
C LYS A 40 16.81 21.73 27.07
N ALA A 41 17.67 22.75 27.15
CA ALA A 41 17.72 23.71 28.25
C ALA A 41 17.82 23.06 29.65
N GLY A 42 18.59 21.97 29.78
CA GLY A 42 18.76 21.25 31.05
C GLY A 42 17.59 20.37 31.46
N ILE A 43 16.53 20.26 30.63
CA ILE A 43 15.41 19.35 30.85
C ILE A 43 15.62 18.14 29.93
N THR A 44 15.74 16.96 30.55
CA THR A 44 15.76 15.67 29.87
C THR A 44 14.47 14.91 30.22
N THR A 45 13.50 14.90 29.31
CA THR A 45 12.23 14.21 29.52
C THR A 45 11.86 13.37 28.30
N THR A 46 11.22 12.23 28.54
CA THR A 46 10.66 11.36 27.51
C THR A 46 9.15 11.53 27.51
N LEU A 47 8.58 11.83 26.35
CA LEU A 47 7.15 12.02 26.16
C LEU A 47 6.60 10.87 25.32
N ASN A 48 5.46 10.33 25.71
CA ASN A 48 4.79 9.28 24.94
C ASN A 48 4.13 9.87 23.69
N SER A 49 4.21 9.15 22.58
CA SER A 49 3.63 9.54 21.29
C SER A 49 3.01 8.32 20.59
N ARG A 50 2.03 7.67 21.25
CA ARG A 50 1.33 6.50 20.67
C ARG A 50 0.26 6.99 19.69
N CYS A 51 0.69 7.61 18.61
CA CYS A 51 -0.18 8.11 17.55
C CYS A 51 -0.05 7.24 16.29
N SER A 52 -1.14 7.08 15.56
CA SER A 52 -1.08 6.55 14.19
C SER A 52 -0.78 7.68 13.22
N ILE A 53 0.08 7.43 12.24
CA ILE A 53 0.46 8.43 11.23
C ILE A 53 -0.19 8.08 9.90
N LEU A 54 -0.86 9.05 9.30
CA LEU A 54 -1.25 9.04 7.90
C LEU A 54 -0.39 10.05 7.16
N ALA A 55 0.39 9.60 6.19
CA ALA A 55 1.29 10.47 5.43
C ALA A 55 0.88 10.49 3.95
N ALA A 56 0.85 11.68 3.37
CA ALA A 56 0.83 11.90 1.93
C ALA A 56 2.18 12.47 1.51
N ALA A 57 2.69 11.98 0.38
CA ALA A 57 3.97 12.40 -0.18
C ALA A 57 3.82 12.56 -1.69
N ASN A 58 4.55 13.53 -2.24
CA ASN A 58 4.64 13.71 -3.68
C ASN A 58 5.89 13.03 -4.24
N SER A 59 5.82 12.58 -5.49
CA SER A 59 7.02 12.17 -6.21
C SER A 59 7.84 13.40 -6.61
N ILE A 60 9.16 13.26 -6.63
CA ILE A 60 10.12 14.34 -6.92
C ILE A 60 9.88 15.06 -8.26
N TYR A 61 9.33 14.37 -9.27
CA TYR A 61 9.04 14.94 -10.59
C TYR A 61 7.57 15.32 -10.78
N GLY A 62 6.74 15.22 -9.73
CA GLY A 62 5.29 15.46 -9.79
C GLY A 62 4.50 14.41 -10.60
N ARG A 63 5.16 13.52 -11.34
CA ARG A 63 4.60 12.36 -12.02
C ARG A 63 5.39 11.12 -11.62
N TRP A 64 4.67 10.02 -11.40
CA TRP A 64 5.26 8.73 -11.11
C TRP A 64 5.86 8.14 -12.41
N ASP A 65 7.17 7.89 -12.43
CA ASP A 65 7.88 7.29 -13.56
C ASP A 65 8.13 5.80 -13.32
N ASP A 66 7.31 4.95 -13.95
CA ASP A 66 7.39 3.49 -13.83
C ASP A 66 8.78 2.91 -14.20
N LEU A 67 9.55 3.61 -15.04
CA LEU A 67 10.87 3.15 -15.46
C LEU A 67 11.96 3.37 -14.40
N LYS A 68 11.76 4.34 -13.49
CA LYS A 68 12.75 4.75 -12.49
C LYS A 68 12.52 4.16 -11.10
N GLY A 69 11.48 3.33 -10.92
CA GLY A 69 11.26 2.48 -9.74
C GLY A 69 11.59 3.14 -8.40
N ASP A 70 12.80 2.89 -7.90
CA ASP A 70 13.30 3.31 -6.59
C ASP A 70 13.72 4.79 -6.52
N ASP A 71 14.10 5.40 -7.65
CA ASP A 71 14.54 6.80 -7.70
C ASP A 71 13.36 7.80 -7.67
N ASN A 72 12.12 7.31 -7.68
CA ASN A 72 10.91 8.14 -7.65
C ASN A 72 10.61 8.75 -6.28
N LEU A 73 11.24 8.22 -5.22
CA LEU A 73 11.01 8.59 -3.83
C LEU A 73 12.33 8.93 -3.14
N ASP A 74 12.45 10.17 -2.64
CA ASP A 74 13.60 10.60 -1.84
C ASP A 74 13.45 10.21 -0.35
N PHE A 75 13.11 8.95 -0.11
CA PHE A 75 12.96 8.40 1.24
C PHE A 75 14.00 7.35 1.54
N MET A 76 14.55 7.39 2.75
CA MET A 76 15.34 6.27 3.26
C MET A 76 14.43 5.02 3.33
N PRO A 77 14.88 3.85 2.84
CA PRO A 77 14.12 2.59 2.94
C PRO A 77 13.71 2.22 4.37
N THR A 78 14.44 2.75 5.35
CA THR A 78 14.13 2.58 6.78
C THR A 78 12.81 3.24 7.20
N ILE A 79 12.40 4.35 6.58
CA ILE A 79 11.08 4.97 6.83
C ILE A 79 9.99 4.13 6.18
N LEU A 80 10.16 3.78 4.91
CA LEU A 80 9.17 3.02 4.14
C LEU A 80 8.83 1.68 4.82
N SER A 81 9.84 1.00 5.36
CA SER A 81 9.65 -0.25 6.09
C SER A 81 8.83 -0.10 7.38
N ARG A 82 8.68 1.11 7.93
CA ARG A 82 7.89 1.39 9.15
C ARG A 82 6.42 1.66 8.86
N PHE A 83 6.06 1.95 7.62
CA PHE A 83 4.67 2.05 7.21
C PHE A 83 4.10 0.68 6.90
N ASP A 84 2.85 0.48 7.32
CA ASP A 84 2.14 -0.78 7.17
C ASP A 84 1.52 -0.94 5.78
N MET A 85 1.03 0.16 5.20
CA MET A 85 0.41 0.20 3.88
C MET A 85 0.93 1.41 3.11
N ILE A 86 1.36 1.18 1.88
CA ILE A 86 1.85 2.21 0.96
C ILE A 86 0.93 2.18 -0.26
N PHE A 87 0.25 3.28 -0.54
CA PHE A 87 -0.60 3.40 -1.71
C PHE A 87 0.01 4.38 -2.69
N ILE A 88 0.24 3.91 -3.92
CA ILE A 88 0.65 4.77 -5.02
C ILE A 88 -0.61 5.18 -5.77
N ILE A 89 -0.82 6.50 -5.84
CA ILE A 89 -1.89 7.07 -6.64
C ILE A 89 -1.26 7.45 -7.98
N LYS A 90 -1.69 6.76 -9.05
CA LYS A 90 -1.29 7.08 -10.42
C LYS A 90 -2.41 7.85 -11.12
N ASP A 91 -2.01 8.86 -11.87
CA ASP A 91 -2.89 9.61 -12.74
C ASP A 91 -2.73 9.12 -14.19
N GLU A 92 -3.61 8.19 -14.59
CA GLU A 92 -3.69 7.68 -15.95
C GLU A 92 -4.72 8.49 -16.75
N HIS A 93 -4.31 9.01 -17.90
CA HIS A 93 -5.18 9.80 -18.77
C HIS A 93 -6.19 8.86 -19.46
N ASP A 94 -7.47 8.95 -19.11
CA ASP A 94 -8.57 8.19 -19.73
C ASP A 94 -9.75 9.14 -19.94
N GLU A 95 -10.08 9.43 -21.21
CA GLU A 95 -11.17 10.35 -21.57
C GLU A 95 -12.50 9.98 -20.90
N LYS A 96 -12.78 8.68 -20.70
CA LYS A 96 -14.03 8.24 -20.06
C LYS A 96 -14.03 8.58 -18.57
N ARG A 97 -12.94 8.31 -17.85
CA ARG A 97 -12.79 8.68 -16.42
C ARG A 97 -12.77 10.18 -16.24
N ASP A 98 -12.05 10.90 -17.09
CA ASP A 98 -11.94 12.35 -17.02
C ASP A 98 -13.30 13.00 -17.24
N THR A 99 -14.09 12.49 -18.19
CA THR A 99 -15.46 12.96 -18.43
C THR A 99 -16.37 12.71 -17.22
N THR A 100 -16.30 11.55 -16.57
CA THR A 100 -17.14 11.25 -15.40
C THR A 100 -16.72 12.08 -14.18
N LEU A 101 -15.41 12.24 -13.96
CA LEU A 101 -14.84 13.10 -12.92
C LEU A 101 -15.22 14.57 -13.13
N ALA A 102 -15.05 15.10 -14.35
CA ALA A 102 -15.43 16.46 -14.68
C ALA A 102 -16.93 16.69 -14.45
N LYS A 103 -17.79 15.78 -14.93
CA LYS A 103 -19.24 15.82 -14.66
C LYS A 103 -19.55 15.83 -13.16
N HIS A 104 -18.85 15.02 -12.37
CA HIS A 104 -19.03 14.96 -10.93
C HIS A 104 -18.60 16.25 -10.23
N VAL A 105 -17.41 16.79 -10.56
CA VAL A 105 -16.88 18.03 -9.99
C VAL A 105 -17.77 19.22 -10.34
N ILE A 106 -18.23 19.31 -11.60
CA ILE A 106 -19.18 20.31 -12.05
C ILE A 106 -20.49 20.17 -11.28
N LYS A 107 -21.03 18.96 -11.10
CA LYS A 107 -22.26 18.72 -10.32
C LYS A 107 -22.14 19.24 -8.89
N ILE A 108 -21.00 19.05 -8.23
CA ILE A 108 -20.73 19.59 -6.88
C ILE A 108 -20.71 21.12 -6.92
N HIS A 109 -19.99 21.73 -7.86
CA HIS A 109 -19.83 23.18 -7.94
C HIS A 109 -21.09 23.92 -8.42
N MET A 110 -21.96 23.25 -9.19
CA MET A 110 -23.24 23.82 -9.66
C MET A 110 -24.27 23.96 -8.54
N ASN A 111 -23.94 23.57 -7.30
CA ASN A 111 -24.78 23.81 -6.12
C ASN A 111 -26.23 23.38 -6.36
N ILE A 112 -26.43 22.27 -7.09
CA ILE A 112 -27.59 21.42 -6.85
C ILE A 112 -27.35 20.87 -5.46
N LEU A 113 -27.85 21.63 -4.48
CA LEU A 113 -27.92 21.29 -3.09
C LEU A 113 -28.33 19.82 -3.02
N ASN A 114 -27.37 18.93 -2.74
CA ASN A 114 -27.67 17.65 -2.13
C ASN A 114 -28.13 17.99 -0.71
N THR A 115 -29.34 18.56 -0.59
CA THR A 115 -29.96 18.83 0.70
C THR A 115 -30.35 17.53 1.37
N ASP A 116 -30.51 16.39 0.68
CA ASP A 116 -30.99 15.17 1.34
C ASP A 116 -30.52 13.83 0.73
N ASP A 117 -29.46 13.79 -0.09
CA ASP A 117 -28.89 12.50 -0.51
C ASP A 117 -27.67 12.16 0.36
N ASN A 118 -27.98 11.80 1.61
CA ASN A 118 -27.11 10.98 2.46
C ASN A 118 -26.87 9.63 1.76
N ILE A 119 -25.92 9.58 0.83
CA ILE A 119 -25.49 8.33 0.15
C ILE A 119 -24.72 7.40 1.13
N GLY A 120 -24.54 7.81 2.39
CA GLY A 120 -24.15 6.92 3.47
C GLY A 120 -25.28 6.78 4.48
N ASP A 121 -25.68 5.54 4.81
CA ASP A 121 -26.64 5.18 5.88
C ASP A 121 -26.28 5.72 7.28
N MET A 122 -25.17 6.47 7.43
CA MET A 122 -24.65 6.88 8.72
C MET A 122 -24.04 8.28 8.71
N SER A 123 -24.51 9.14 9.62
CA SER A 123 -23.93 10.46 9.84
C SER A 123 -22.52 10.39 10.43
N ILE A 124 -21.69 11.39 10.10
CA ILE A 124 -20.33 11.53 10.62
C ILE A 124 -20.30 11.52 12.16
N GLN A 125 -21.31 12.12 12.80
CA GLN A 125 -21.44 12.15 14.26
C GLN A 125 -21.68 10.75 14.84
N LYS A 126 -22.52 9.93 14.19
CA LYS A 126 -22.76 8.54 14.59
C LYS A 126 -21.51 7.69 14.38
N LEU A 127 -20.79 7.89 13.28
CA LEU A 127 -19.53 7.20 13.01
C LEU A 127 -18.46 7.51 14.08
N LYS A 128 -18.30 8.79 14.49
CA LYS A 128 -17.37 9.16 15.57
C LYS A 128 -17.68 8.46 16.89
N LYS A 129 -18.97 8.42 17.27
CA LYS A 129 -19.42 7.71 18.49
C LYS A 129 -19.21 6.20 18.36
N TYR A 130 -19.46 5.64 17.17
CA TYR A 130 -19.27 4.23 16.88
C TYR A 130 -17.80 3.81 17.01
N ILE A 131 -16.86 4.57 16.42
CA ILE A 131 -15.43 4.30 16.54
C ILE A 131 -14.98 4.35 18.00
N ALA A 132 -15.44 5.35 18.77
CA ALA A 132 -15.12 5.44 20.20
C ALA A 132 -15.65 4.22 21.00
N TYR A 133 -16.86 3.75 20.66
CA TYR A 133 -17.43 2.55 21.25
C TYR A 133 -16.60 1.29 20.91
N CYS A 134 -16.32 1.05 19.63
CA CYS A 134 -15.55 -0.11 19.18
C CYS A 134 -14.14 -0.15 19.80
N ARG A 135 -13.46 1.01 19.90
CA ARG A 135 -12.12 1.10 20.50
C ARG A 135 -12.11 0.80 22.00
N SER A 136 -13.18 1.12 22.73
CA SER A 136 -13.26 0.95 24.19
C SER A 136 -13.77 -0.42 24.63
N LYS A 137 -14.62 -1.07 23.81
CA LYS A 137 -15.30 -2.31 24.17
C LYS A 137 -14.72 -3.57 23.55
N CYS A 138 -14.11 -3.48 22.36
CA CYS A 138 -13.65 -4.65 21.61
C CYS A 138 -12.13 -4.65 21.47
N GLY A 139 -11.48 -5.70 21.97
CA GLY A 139 -10.08 -6.02 21.73
C GLY A 139 -9.96 -7.37 21.03
N PRO A 140 -10.23 -7.44 19.71
CA PRO A 140 -10.23 -8.70 18.98
C PRO A 140 -8.87 -9.37 19.00
N ARG A 141 -8.88 -10.69 18.87
CA ARG A 141 -7.68 -11.52 18.73
C ARG A 141 -7.80 -12.42 17.52
N LEU A 142 -6.67 -12.80 16.94
CA LEU A 142 -6.63 -13.71 15.81
C LEU A 142 -7.13 -15.11 16.22
N SER A 143 -7.97 -15.72 15.40
CA SER A 143 -8.35 -17.13 15.57
C SER A 143 -7.20 -18.07 15.20
N GLU A 144 -7.24 -19.31 15.68
CA GLU A 144 -6.20 -20.31 15.38
C GLU A 144 -6.11 -20.59 13.87
N SER A 145 -7.25 -20.69 13.20
CA SER A 145 -7.30 -20.92 11.76
C SER A 145 -6.78 -19.71 10.95
N GLY A 146 -7.13 -18.49 11.37
CA GLY A 146 -6.58 -17.26 10.80
C GLY A 146 -5.07 -17.16 10.96
N SER A 147 -4.53 -17.58 12.13
CA SER A 147 -3.10 -17.59 12.41
C SER A 147 -2.33 -18.57 11.51
N GLU A 148 -2.86 -19.77 11.32
CA GLU A 148 -2.24 -20.76 10.43
C GLU A 148 -2.22 -20.27 8.97
N LYS A 149 -3.33 -19.70 8.49
CA LYS A 149 -3.44 -19.15 7.15
C LYS A 149 -2.45 -18.02 6.90
N LEU A 150 -2.39 -17.06 7.84
CA LEU A 150 -1.50 -15.90 7.77
C LEU A 150 -0.02 -16.32 7.80
N ARG A 151 0.33 -17.32 8.62
CA ARG A 151 1.68 -17.93 8.63
C ARG A 151 2.05 -18.51 7.27
N ASN A 152 1.17 -19.33 6.69
CA ASN A 152 1.43 -19.99 5.41
C ASN A 152 1.59 -18.97 4.28
N GLN A 153 0.73 -17.96 4.22
CA GLN A 153 0.79 -16.88 3.23
C GLN A 153 2.05 -16.02 3.37
N TYR A 154 2.46 -15.69 4.60
CA TYR A 154 3.69 -14.93 4.83
C TYR A 154 4.94 -15.66 4.33
N VAL A 155 5.03 -16.98 4.54
CA VAL A 155 6.14 -17.80 4.05
C VAL A 155 6.18 -17.79 2.52
N VAL A 156 5.03 -17.93 1.87
CA VAL A 156 4.91 -17.88 0.41
C VAL A 156 5.37 -16.51 -0.12
N MET A 157 4.87 -15.41 0.43
CA MET A 157 5.25 -14.06 0.02
C MET A 157 6.76 -13.83 0.17
N ARG A 158 7.34 -14.19 1.32
CA ARG A 158 8.78 -14.01 1.59
C ARG A 158 9.67 -14.83 0.66
N ASN A 159 9.26 -16.08 0.36
CA ASN A 159 9.99 -16.93 -0.58
C ASN A 159 9.90 -16.38 -2.00
N GLY A 160 8.74 -15.92 -2.45
CA GLY A 160 8.54 -15.31 -3.76
C GLY A 160 9.43 -14.09 -3.98
N THR A 161 9.45 -13.15 -3.03
CA THR A 161 10.33 -11.97 -3.10
C THR A 161 11.81 -12.36 -3.13
N SER A 162 12.21 -13.36 -2.32
CA SER A 162 13.61 -13.83 -2.30
C SER A 162 14.06 -14.46 -3.62
N ILE A 163 13.15 -15.09 -4.35
CA ILE A 163 13.42 -15.65 -5.68
C ILE A 163 13.55 -14.50 -6.69
N TYR A 164 12.61 -13.57 -6.69
CA TYR A 164 12.62 -12.38 -7.55
C TYR A 164 13.93 -11.56 -7.41
N GLU A 165 14.39 -11.32 -6.17
CA GLU A 165 15.65 -10.61 -5.91
C GLU A 165 16.87 -11.34 -6.47
N ARG A 166 16.86 -12.68 -6.49
CA ARG A 166 17.96 -13.47 -7.08
C ARG A 166 17.94 -13.45 -8.60
N GLU A 167 16.76 -13.46 -9.20
CA GLU A 167 16.62 -13.46 -10.66
C GLU A 167 17.01 -12.12 -11.28
N ILE A 168 16.65 -11.01 -10.63
CA ILE A 168 16.90 -9.66 -11.15
C ILE A 168 18.24 -9.10 -10.65
N GLY A 169 18.81 -9.68 -9.58
CA GLY A 169 20.07 -9.21 -8.99
C GLY A 169 19.96 -7.83 -8.35
N LYS A 170 18.74 -7.31 -8.20
CA LYS A 170 18.42 -6.09 -7.45
C LYS A 170 17.53 -6.45 -6.27
N LYS A 171 17.81 -5.84 -5.13
CA LYS A 171 16.95 -5.92 -3.96
C LYS A 171 15.66 -5.15 -4.23
N THR A 172 14.53 -5.64 -3.75
CA THR A 172 13.31 -4.86 -3.80
C THR A 172 13.40 -3.71 -2.80
N ALA A 173 12.79 -2.56 -3.13
CA ALA A 173 12.77 -1.40 -2.23
C ALA A 173 12.16 -1.68 -0.86
N ILE A 174 11.21 -2.63 -0.79
CA ILE A 174 10.44 -2.94 0.42
C ILE A 174 10.68 -4.42 0.80
N PRO A 175 11.52 -4.69 1.82
CA PRO A 175 11.74 -6.05 2.29
C PRO A 175 10.53 -6.56 3.09
N ILE A 176 10.16 -7.82 2.89
CA ILE A 176 9.14 -8.50 3.71
C ILE A 176 9.74 -8.85 5.08
N THR A 177 9.33 -8.10 6.10
CA THR A 177 9.81 -8.25 7.49
C THR A 177 8.70 -8.69 8.44
N ILE A 178 9.08 -9.05 9.67
CA ILE A 178 8.15 -9.38 10.75
C ILE A 178 7.20 -8.22 11.06
N ARG A 179 7.63 -6.96 10.82
CA ARG A 179 6.79 -5.78 10.98
C ARG A 179 5.59 -5.79 10.05
N GLN A 180 5.77 -6.29 8.82
CA GLN A 180 4.68 -6.44 7.85
C GLN A 180 3.71 -7.55 8.27
N LEU A 181 4.19 -8.60 8.94
CA LEU A 181 3.33 -9.61 9.54
C LEU A 181 2.48 -9.03 10.68
N GLU A 182 3.11 -8.23 11.56
CA GLU A 182 2.42 -7.53 12.64
C GLU A 182 1.39 -6.52 12.10
N ALA A 183 1.71 -5.84 11.00
CA ALA A 183 0.79 -4.95 10.29
C ALA A 183 -0.45 -5.70 9.78
N LEU A 184 -0.27 -6.85 9.12
CA LEU A 184 -1.38 -7.69 8.66
C LEU A 184 -2.29 -8.13 9.81
N ILE A 185 -1.71 -8.53 10.95
CA ILE A 185 -2.47 -8.88 12.15
C ILE A 185 -3.28 -7.66 12.64
N ARG A 186 -2.68 -6.47 12.70
CA ARG A 186 -3.37 -5.23 13.10
C ARG A 186 -4.52 -4.88 12.15
N ILE A 187 -4.37 -5.10 10.85
CA ILE A 187 -5.42 -4.88 9.85
C ILE A 187 -6.56 -5.88 10.06
N ALA A 188 -6.27 -7.18 10.20
CA ALA A 188 -7.29 -8.21 10.46
C ALA A 188 -8.05 -7.94 11.77
N GLU A 189 -7.34 -7.58 12.84
CA GLU A 189 -7.97 -7.15 14.10
C GLU A 189 -8.85 -5.91 13.92
N SER A 190 -8.46 -4.96 13.06
CA SER A 190 -9.26 -3.77 12.76
C SER A 190 -10.56 -4.10 12.02
N LEU A 191 -10.53 -5.06 11.09
CA LEU A 191 -11.71 -5.54 10.36
C LEU A 191 -12.69 -6.26 11.30
N ALA A 192 -12.18 -7.14 12.16
CA ALA A 192 -12.98 -7.79 13.20
C ALA A 192 -13.61 -6.76 14.16
N LYS A 193 -12.85 -5.71 14.52
CA LYS A 193 -13.32 -4.61 15.38
C LYS A 193 -14.45 -3.80 14.74
N MET A 194 -14.47 -3.66 13.41
CA MET A 194 -15.58 -3.01 12.69
C MET A 194 -16.87 -3.84 12.76
N ARG A 195 -16.79 -5.16 12.88
CA ARG A 195 -17.95 -6.04 13.11
C ARG A 195 -18.29 -6.26 14.58
N LEU A 196 -17.55 -5.66 15.50
CA LEU A 196 -17.61 -5.92 16.95
C LEU A 196 -17.36 -7.40 17.30
N SER A 197 -16.66 -8.14 16.44
CA SER A 197 -16.29 -9.53 16.72
C SER A 197 -15.11 -9.59 17.71
N PRO A 198 -15.12 -10.50 18.69
CA PRO A 198 -13.98 -10.73 19.57
C PRO A 198 -12.85 -11.53 18.90
N PHE A 199 -13.13 -12.21 17.79
CA PHE A 199 -12.14 -13.00 17.05
C PHE A 199 -12.08 -12.54 15.59
N ALA A 200 -10.87 -12.45 15.06
CA ALA A 200 -10.61 -12.22 13.64
C ALA A 200 -10.51 -13.56 12.92
N ASP A 201 -11.39 -13.76 11.94
CA ASP A 201 -11.53 -15.01 11.21
C ASP A 201 -10.66 -15.02 9.95
N GLU A 202 -10.63 -16.16 9.24
CA GLU A 202 -9.90 -16.27 7.97
C GLU A 202 -10.35 -15.25 6.92
N THR A 203 -11.62 -14.86 6.93
CA THR A 203 -12.17 -13.86 6.01
C THR A 203 -11.56 -12.47 6.22
N ASP A 204 -11.24 -12.11 7.48
CA ASP A 204 -10.53 -10.87 7.80
C ASP A 204 -9.08 -10.90 7.32
N VAL A 205 -8.45 -12.08 7.46
CA VAL A 205 -7.08 -12.30 7.00
C VAL A 205 -7.00 -12.21 5.49
N ASP A 206 -7.95 -12.81 4.77
CA ASP A 206 -7.99 -12.75 3.30
C ASP A 206 -8.15 -11.32 2.80
N GLU A 207 -9.03 -10.54 3.44
CA GLU A 207 -9.24 -9.14 3.07
C GLU A 207 -8.02 -8.28 3.43
N ALA A 208 -7.39 -8.52 4.59
CA ALA A 208 -6.14 -7.86 4.97
C ALA A 208 -5.00 -8.15 3.98
N LEU A 209 -4.86 -9.41 3.55
CA LEU A 209 -3.89 -9.82 2.53
C LEU A 209 -4.19 -9.18 1.18
N ARG A 210 -5.46 -9.11 0.78
CA ARG A 210 -5.89 -8.45 -0.46
C ARG A 210 -5.49 -6.97 -0.46
N LEU A 211 -5.75 -6.26 0.64
CA LEU A 211 -5.37 -4.85 0.80
C LEU A 211 -3.86 -4.66 0.79
N PHE A 212 -3.14 -5.53 1.49
CA PHE A 212 -1.68 -5.51 1.53
C PHE A 212 -1.04 -5.82 0.16
N HIS A 213 -1.65 -6.70 -0.62
CA HIS A 213 -1.21 -7.00 -1.97
C HIS A 213 -1.41 -5.80 -2.90
N VAL A 214 -2.54 -5.08 -2.78
CA VAL A 214 -2.75 -3.83 -3.54
C VAL A 214 -1.70 -2.78 -3.15
N SER A 215 -1.37 -2.66 -1.86
CA SER A 215 -0.37 -1.69 -1.39
C SER A 215 1.06 -2.06 -1.84
N THR A 216 1.43 -3.33 -1.73
CA THR A 216 2.81 -3.80 -1.96
C THR A 216 3.07 -4.10 -3.44
N LEU A 217 2.13 -4.75 -4.14
CA LEU A 217 2.33 -5.19 -5.52
C LEU A 217 2.06 -4.10 -6.56
N SER A 218 1.17 -3.14 -6.30
CA SER A 218 1.07 -1.95 -7.16
C SER A 218 2.34 -1.10 -7.08
N SER A 219 2.97 -1.08 -5.91
CA SER A 219 4.26 -0.42 -5.69
C SER A 219 5.43 -1.15 -6.35
N ALA A 220 5.49 -2.48 -6.23
CA ALA A 220 6.56 -3.30 -6.83
C ALA A 220 6.39 -3.52 -8.35
N GLY A 221 5.17 -3.75 -8.82
CA GLY A 221 4.86 -4.05 -10.23
C GLY A 221 4.85 -2.83 -11.16
N SER A 222 4.99 -1.63 -10.60
CA SER A 222 5.27 -0.42 -11.37
C SER A 222 6.65 -0.43 -12.02
N GLY A 223 7.58 -1.28 -11.54
CA GLY A 223 8.78 -1.67 -12.25
C GLY A 223 8.69 -3.14 -12.67
N ASN A 224 8.29 -3.39 -13.92
CA ASN A 224 8.08 -4.71 -14.54
C ASN A 224 6.94 -5.57 -13.95
N LEU A 225 6.02 -5.95 -14.84
CA LEU A 225 4.86 -6.84 -14.65
C LEU A 225 5.24 -8.32 -14.39
N ALA A 226 6.38 -8.60 -13.76
CA ALA A 226 6.81 -9.95 -13.40
C ALA A 226 6.61 -10.13 -11.89
N GLY A 227 5.44 -10.61 -11.46
CA GLY A 227 5.18 -10.76 -10.01
C GLY A 227 3.73 -11.00 -9.61
N ILE A 228 2.78 -10.92 -10.55
CA ILE A 228 1.39 -11.39 -10.35
C ILE A 228 1.33 -12.94 -10.46
N GLU A 229 2.34 -13.64 -9.93
CA GLU A 229 2.52 -15.09 -10.01
C GLU A 229 1.50 -15.88 -9.16
N GLY A 230 0.61 -15.21 -8.43
CA GLY A 230 -0.35 -15.84 -7.53
C GLY A 230 -1.71 -16.19 -8.13
N PHE A 231 -2.05 -15.71 -9.34
CA PHE A 231 -3.43 -15.81 -9.86
C PHE A 231 -3.58 -16.41 -11.26
N THR A 232 -2.48 -16.72 -11.95
CA THR A 232 -2.50 -17.46 -13.22
C THR A 232 -2.26 -18.94 -12.93
N THR A 233 -2.95 -19.86 -13.61
CA THR A 233 -2.71 -21.28 -13.41
C THR A 233 -1.25 -21.62 -13.78
N ARG A 234 -0.71 -22.71 -13.22
CA ARG A 234 0.68 -23.14 -13.49
C ARG A 234 0.94 -23.37 -14.99
N GLU A 235 -0.12 -23.60 -15.77
CA GLU A 235 -0.10 -23.77 -17.22
C GLU A 235 0.06 -22.41 -17.92
N ASP A 236 -0.75 -21.41 -17.55
CA ASP A 236 -0.66 -20.05 -18.07
C ASP A 236 0.74 -19.42 -17.85
N GLN A 237 1.38 -19.73 -16.72
CA GLN A 237 2.74 -19.25 -16.41
C GLN A 237 3.78 -19.82 -17.38
N LEU A 238 3.64 -21.09 -17.75
CA LEU A 238 4.54 -21.73 -18.71
C LEU A 238 4.34 -21.17 -20.11
N GLU A 239 3.10 -20.87 -20.50
CA GLU A 239 2.78 -20.26 -21.78
C GLU A 239 3.35 -18.84 -21.89
N ILE A 240 3.16 -18.00 -20.87
CA ILE A 240 3.70 -16.63 -20.84
C ILE A 240 5.23 -16.66 -20.90
N ALA A 241 5.89 -17.52 -20.11
CA ALA A 241 7.35 -17.65 -20.14
C ALA A 241 7.87 -18.13 -21.50
N HIS A 242 7.13 -19.00 -22.18
CA HIS A 242 7.47 -19.46 -23.52
C HIS A 242 7.34 -18.34 -24.56
N ILE A 243 6.25 -17.57 -24.50
CA ILE A 243 6.00 -16.42 -25.37
C ILE A 243 7.07 -15.35 -25.16
N GLU A 244 7.39 -15.01 -23.91
CA GLU A 244 8.40 -14.00 -23.59
C GLU A 244 9.79 -14.40 -24.14
N LYS A 245 10.17 -15.68 -24.00
CA LYS A 245 11.43 -16.20 -24.55
C LYS A 245 11.46 -16.15 -26.08
N GLN A 246 10.33 -16.33 -26.75
CA GLN A 246 10.23 -16.19 -28.21
C GLN A 246 10.32 -14.73 -28.65
N ILE A 247 9.71 -13.80 -27.91
CA ILE A 247 9.78 -12.36 -28.19
C ILE A 247 11.20 -11.84 -28.00
N ARG A 248 11.85 -12.14 -26.86
CA ARG A 248 13.23 -11.71 -26.56
C ARG A 248 14.27 -12.26 -27.53
N ARG A 249 14.00 -13.39 -28.20
CA ARG A 249 14.87 -13.95 -29.24
C ARG A 249 14.79 -13.21 -30.57
N ARG A 250 13.63 -12.60 -30.89
CA ARG A 250 13.41 -11.95 -32.20
C ARG A 250 13.60 -10.44 -32.15
N PHE A 251 13.28 -9.82 -31.03
CA PHE A 251 13.35 -8.38 -30.86
C PHE A 251 14.48 -8.03 -29.90
N VAL A 252 15.40 -7.21 -30.38
CA VAL A 252 16.47 -6.65 -29.55
C VAL A 252 15.89 -5.53 -28.71
N ILE A 253 16.31 -5.43 -27.45
CA ILE A 253 15.86 -4.40 -26.53
C ILE A 253 16.16 -3.02 -27.16
N GLY A 254 15.11 -2.26 -27.47
CA GLY A 254 15.20 -0.95 -28.13
C GLY A 254 14.62 -0.86 -29.56
N SER A 255 14.19 -1.97 -30.17
CA SER A 255 13.50 -1.94 -31.47
C SER A 255 12.03 -1.52 -31.32
N GLN A 256 11.57 -0.56 -32.12
CA GLN A 256 10.15 -0.21 -32.21
C GLN A 256 9.47 -1.02 -33.32
N VAL A 257 8.48 -1.83 -32.94
CA VAL A 257 7.69 -2.64 -33.87
C VAL A 257 6.22 -2.50 -33.48
N SER A 258 5.32 -2.41 -34.47
CA SER A 258 3.88 -2.30 -34.23
C SER A 258 3.32 -3.57 -33.62
N GLU A 259 2.58 -3.44 -32.52
CA GLU A 259 1.89 -4.53 -31.81
C GLU A 259 1.06 -5.40 -32.76
N HIS A 260 0.34 -4.76 -33.69
CA HIS A 260 -0.55 -5.43 -34.64
C HIS A 260 0.19 -6.42 -35.58
N ALA A 261 1.44 -6.11 -35.94
CA ALA A 261 2.26 -6.96 -36.79
C ALA A 261 2.82 -8.16 -36.01
N ILE A 262 3.18 -7.95 -34.74
CA ILE A 262 3.64 -9.02 -33.85
C ILE A 262 2.51 -10.03 -33.66
N VAL A 263 1.30 -9.56 -33.31
CA VAL A 263 0.15 -10.44 -33.10
C VAL A 263 -0.22 -11.24 -34.36
N GLN A 264 -0.19 -10.62 -35.55
CA GLN A 264 -0.44 -11.35 -36.80
C GLN A 264 0.61 -12.41 -37.11
N ASP A 265 1.89 -12.13 -36.88
CA ASP A 265 2.99 -13.07 -37.12
C ASP A 265 2.91 -14.28 -36.17
N PHE A 266 2.52 -14.05 -34.91
CA PHE A 266 2.29 -15.14 -33.95
C PHE A 266 1.04 -15.97 -34.29
N ILE A 267 -0.05 -15.34 -34.76
CA ILE A 267 -1.25 -16.07 -35.19
C ILE A 267 -0.99 -16.94 -36.44
N GLN A 268 -0.11 -16.50 -37.35
CA GLN A 268 0.26 -17.29 -38.52
C GLN A 268 1.08 -18.55 -38.17
N GLN A 269 1.77 -18.57 -37.04
CA GLN A 269 2.59 -19.73 -36.62
C GLN A 269 1.81 -20.82 -35.87
N VAL A 270 0.58 -20.53 -35.42
CA VAL A 270 -0.28 -21.48 -34.69
C VAL A 270 -1.14 -22.34 -35.64
N LYS A 271 -1.03 -22.14 -36.96
CA LYS A 271 -1.58 -23.05 -37.99
C LYS A 271 -0.52 -24.01 -38.50
#